data_AF-E2AHN0-F1
#
_entry.id   AF-E2AHN0-F1
#
_cell.length_a   1.000
_cell.length_b   1.000
_cell.length_c   1.000
_cell.angle_alpha   90.00
_cell.angle_beta   90.00
_cell.angle_gamma   90.00
#
_symmetry.space_group_name_H-M   'P 1'
#
loop_
_entity.id
_entity.type
_entity.pdbx_description
1 polymer ?
#
loop_
_entity_poly.entity_id
_entity_poly.type
_entity_poly.pdbx_seq_one_letter_code
_entity_poly.pdbx_strand_id
1 'polypeptide(L)'
;MRDQFRSYCQEKLLPRVIEANRKEHFDREIIREMGQIGVLGCTLKGYGAAGVSSIAYGLLAKEIESIDSGYRSALSVQSSLSCGAIYMHGTDSQKERFLPKLVSGEIIGCFGLTEPNHGSDVESMETRATYDSDKKTYKLNGSKTWITNAPIADILIVWAKCDDNQFRGFIVDRKAAGDRLSTPKIEGKLSLRTSITGMILMDNVIVPEENVLNVQGLKGPFSCLNNAKYGIAWGSLGAAETCLKIARSYTLERRQFNKPLAANQLIQKKLADMISDIAIGLQACLRIGRLIDENRAVPEMISVIKRNSSGKALEIARAARDMLGGNGISDEYHVIRHMVNLETVNTYEGTSDIHALILGRAITGIAAFK
;
A
#
# COMPACT_ATOMS: atom_id res chain seq x y z
N MET A 1 10.93 18.24 -3.63
CA MET A 1 10.27 16.94 -3.90
C MET A 1 8.84 16.89 -3.36
N ARG A 2 8.58 16.96 -2.04
CA ARG A 2 7.20 16.95 -1.49
C ARG A 2 6.27 17.95 -2.18
N ASP A 3 6.65 19.22 -2.24
CA ASP A 3 5.76 20.26 -2.77
C ASP A 3 5.49 20.11 -4.27
N GLN A 4 6.51 19.70 -5.04
CA GLN A 4 6.36 19.35 -6.46
C GLN A 4 5.38 18.19 -6.65
N PHE A 5 5.48 17.14 -5.82
CA PHE A 5 4.57 16.00 -5.91
C PHE A 5 3.15 16.35 -5.43
N ARG A 6 3.01 17.23 -4.43
CA ARG A 6 1.72 17.79 -4.03
C ARG A 6 1.07 18.53 -5.19
N SER A 7 1.79 19.40 -5.91
CA SER A 7 1.26 20.10 -7.08
C SER A 7 0.74 19.11 -8.13
N TYR A 8 1.52 18.08 -8.46
CA TYR A 8 1.05 17.01 -9.34
C TYR A 8 -0.23 16.32 -8.82
N CYS A 9 -0.27 15.96 -7.53
CA CYS A 9 -1.44 15.33 -6.93
C CYS A 9 -2.70 16.22 -7.05
N GLN A 10 -2.58 17.52 -6.77
CA GLN A 10 -3.70 18.46 -6.83
C GLN A 10 -4.12 18.80 -8.26
N GLU A 11 -3.17 19.02 -9.17
CA GLU A 11 -3.45 19.46 -10.54
C GLU A 11 -3.82 18.31 -11.48
N LYS A 12 -3.29 17.10 -11.24
CA LYS A 12 -3.47 15.96 -12.13
C LYS A 12 -4.34 14.86 -11.54
N LEU A 13 -4.18 14.50 -10.25
CA LEU A 13 -4.92 13.37 -9.68
C LEU A 13 -6.30 13.78 -9.14
N LEU A 14 -6.40 14.89 -8.41
CA LEU A 14 -7.66 15.34 -7.81
C LEU A 14 -8.80 15.50 -8.85
N PRO A 15 -8.59 16.10 -10.04
CA PRO A 15 -9.68 16.30 -11.00
C PRO A 15 -10.27 15.01 -11.57
N ARG A 16 -9.51 13.90 -11.59
CA ARG A 16 -9.96 12.60 -12.14
C ARG A 16 -10.49 11.63 -11.09
N VAL A 17 -10.29 11.90 -9.79
CA VAL A 17 -10.53 10.91 -8.73
C VAL A 17 -12.00 10.52 -8.56
N ILE A 18 -12.95 11.46 -8.70
CA ILE A 18 -14.38 11.17 -8.54
C ILE A 18 -14.80 10.15 -9.59
N GLU A 19 -14.53 10.45 -10.86
CA GLU A 19 -14.96 9.62 -11.97
C GLU A 19 -14.26 8.26 -11.99
N ALA A 20 -12.95 8.26 -11.69
CA ALA A 20 -12.18 7.02 -11.51
C ALA A 20 -12.78 6.13 -10.41
N ASN A 21 -13.15 6.73 -9.26
CA ASN A 21 -13.76 5.99 -8.16
C ASN A 21 -15.16 5.47 -8.50
N ARG A 22 -16.00 6.28 -9.15
CA ARG A 22 -17.35 5.87 -9.59
C ARG A 22 -17.30 4.68 -10.52
N LYS A 23 -16.41 4.72 -11.52
CA LYS A 23 -16.29 3.71 -12.58
C LYS A 23 -15.39 2.51 -12.25
N GLU A 24 -14.83 2.44 -11.05
CA GLU A 24 -13.84 1.41 -10.67
C GLU A 24 -12.67 1.33 -11.66
N HIS A 25 -12.15 2.48 -12.07
CA HIS A 25 -11.14 2.59 -13.10
C HIS A 25 -9.82 3.11 -12.54
N PHE A 26 -8.73 2.43 -12.90
CA PHE A 26 -7.36 2.89 -12.68
C PHE A 26 -6.70 3.15 -14.02
N ASP A 27 -6.24 4.38 -14.22
CA ASP A 27 -5.47 4.78 -15.38
C ASP A 27 -4.01 4.35 -15.21
N ARG A 28 -3.54 3.47 -16.10
CA ARG A 28 -2.17 2.94 -16.10
C ARG A 28 -1.13 4.05 -16.21
N GLU A 29 -1.42 5.12 -16.93
CA GLU A 29 -0.47 6.23 -17.16
C GLU A 29 -0.07 6.93 -15.86
N ILE A 30 -0.88 6.84 -14.79
CA ILE A 30 -0.52 7.38 -13.47
C ILE A 30 0.80 6.77 -12.97
N ILE A 31 1.10 5.49 -13.24
CA ILE A 31 2.39 4.90 -12.86
C ILE A 31 3.54 5.56 -13.63
N ARG A 32 3.36 5.78 -14.93
CA ARG A 32 4.37 6.42 -15.79
C ARG A 32 4.62 7.87 -15.39
N GLU A 33 3.55 8.62 -15.11
CA GLU A 33 3.63 9.98 -14.58
C GLU A 33 4.41 10.03 -13.25
N MET A 34 4.11 9.11 -12.32
CA MET A 34 4.85 8.98 -11.06
C MET A 34 6.33 8.63 -11.26
N GLY A 35 6.65 7.77 -12.23
CA GLY A 35 8.03 7.44 -12.60
C GLY A 35 8.80 8.64 -13.14
N GLN A 36 8.19 9.45 -14.00
CA GLN A 36 8.79 10.68 -14.53
C GLN A 36 9.08 11.72 -13.46
N ILE A 37 8.27 11.80 -12.41
CA ILE A 37 8.50 12.70 -11.26
C ILE A 37 9.62 12.14 -10.34
N GLY A 38 9.92 10.84 -10.43
CA GLY A 38 10.96 10.18 -9.63
C GLY A 38 10.47 9.73 -8.25
N VAL A 39 9.17 9.47 -8.07
CA VAL A 39 8.62 9.02 -6.77
C VAL A 39 8.56 7.51 -6.61
N LEU A 40 8.60 6.74 -7.71
CA LEU A 40 8.63 5.29 -7.67
C LEU A 40 9.98 4.79 -7.18
N GLY A 41 9.96 3.93 -6.16
CA GLY A 41 11.20 3.39 -5.59
C GLY A 41 12.13 4.47 -5.04
N CYS A 42 11.61 5.63 -4.64
CA CYS A 42 12.41 6.83 -4.38
C CYS A 42 13.48 6.69 -3.29
N THR A 43 13.41 5.69 -2.40
CA THR A 43 14.43 5.42 -1.38
C THR A 43 15.59 4.54 -1.85
N LEU A 44 15.45 3.92 -3.03
CA LEU A 44 16.48 3.06 -3.61
C LEU A 44 17.70 3.92 -4.02
N LYS A 45 18.90 3.37 -3.84
CA LYS A 45 20.13 3.98 -4.34
C LYS A 45 20.51 3.35 -5.68
N GLY A 46 20.73 4.18 -6.70
CA GLY A 46 21.05 3.74 -8.07
C GLY A 46 19.81 3.46 -8.91
N TYR A 47 19.99 2.81 -10.07
CA TYR A 47 18.91 2.37 -10.97
C TYR A 47 17.95 3.48 -11.45
N GLY A 48 18.40 4.74 -11.47
CA GLY A 48 17.57 5.90 -11.80
C GLY A 48 16.63 6.37 -10.69
N ALA A 49 16.68 5.76 -9.50
CA ALA A 49 15.88 6.18 -8.36
C ALA A 49 16.44 7.43 -7.67
N ALA A 50 15.57 8.17 -6.98
CA ALA A 50 15.91 9.46 -6.38
C ALA A 50 16.87 9.37 -5.17
N GLY A 51 17.00 8.21 -4.52
CA GLY A 51 17.87 8.02 -3.36
C GLY A 51 17.52 8.89 -2.15
N VAL A 52 16.24 9.22 -1.96
CA VAL A 52 15.79 10.10 -0.86
C VAL A 52 15.57 9.34 0.45
N SER A 53 15.45 10.08 1.54
CA SER A 53 15.20 9.53 2.88
C SER A 53 13.85 8.83 3.01
N SER A 54 13.72 7.96 4.01
CA SER A 54 12.44 7.33 4.38
C SER A 54 11.40 8.40 4.74
N ILE A 55 11.81 9.52 5.32
CA ILE A 55 10.90 10.63 5.63
C ILE A 55 10.35 11.25 4.35
N ALA A 56 11.18 11.43 3.32
CA ALA A 56 10.72 11.93 2.04
C ALA A 56 9.70 10.98 1.41
N TYR A 57 9.94 9.66 1.44
CA TYR A 57 8.96 8.66 1.00
C TYR A 57 7.64 8.75 1.78
N GLY A 58 7.70 8.87 3.11
CA GLY A 58 6.52 9.06 3.95
C GLY A 58 5.72 10.30 3.57
N LEU A 59 6.39 11.43 3.34
CA LEU A 59 5.74 12.65 2.86
C LEU A 59 5.09 12.46 1.49
N LEU A 60 5.74 11.76 0.55
CA LEU A 60 5.14 11.45 -0.75
C LEU A 60 3.88 10.60 -0.61
N ALA A 61 3.91 9.55 0.22
CA ALA A 61 2.75 8.71 0.52
C ALA A 61 1.59 9.52 1.11
N LYS A 62 1.90 10.46 2.02
CA LYS A 62 0.93 11.41 2.60
C LYS A 62 0.29 12.29 1.55
N GLU A 63 1.06 12.86 0.63
CA GLU A 63 0.51 13.75 -0.41
C GLU A 63 -0.41 13.01 -1.39
N ILE A 64 -0.05 11.80 -1.84
CA ILE A 64 -0.89 11.05 -2.79
C ILE A 64 -2.15 10.47 -2.13
N GLU A 65 -2.08 10.02 -0.88
CA GLU A 65 -3.27 9.52 -0.16
C GLU A 65 -4.18 10.65 0.31
N SER A 66 -3.67 11.89 0.41
CA SER A 66 -4.53 13.08 0.55
C SER A 66 -5.50 13.24 -0.63
N ILE A 67 -5.18 12.66 -1.79
CA ILE A 67 -6.10 12.51 -2.92
C ILE A 67 -6.89 11.24 -2.79
N ASP A 68 -6.23 10.07 -2.77
CA ASP A 68 -6.90 8.77 -2.72
C ASP A 68 -5.97 7.61 -2.30
N SER A 69 -6.47 6.73 -1.42
CA SER A 69 -5.75 5.56 -0.94
C SER A 69 -5.44 4.53 -2.04
N GLY A 70 -6.24 4.46 -3.10
CA GLY A 70 -6.00 3.55 -4.23
C GLY A 70 -4.77 3.96 -5.04
N TYR A 71 -4.59 5.26 -5.28
CA TYR A 71 -3.38 5.79 -5.92
C TYR A 71 -2.14 5.57 -5.05
N ARG A 72 -2.24 5.83 -3.75
CA ARG A 72 -1.15 5.49 -2.81
C ARG A 72 -0.87 3.99 -2.78
N SER A 73 -1.87 3.13 -2.96
CA SER A 73 -1.69 1.67 -3.00
C SER A 73 -0.88 1.24 -4.22
N ALA A 74 -1.14 1.85 -5.37
CA ALA A 74 -0.34 1.65 -6.57
C ALA A 74 1.13 2.08 -6.35
N LEU A 75 1.37 3.25 -5.74
CA LEU A 75 2.72 3.71 -5.37
C LEU A 75 3.43 2.75 -4.42
N SER A 76 2.76 2.30 -3.34
CA SER A 76 3.32 1.39 -2.35
C SER A 76 3.70 0.03 -2.96
N VAL A 77 2.84 -0.53 -3.81
CA VAL A 77 3.09 -1.82 -4.46
C VAL A 77 4.27 -1.72 -5.41
N GLN A 78 4.30 -0.69 -6.24
CA GLN A 78 5.41 -0.48 -7.17
C GLN A 78 6.74 -0.27 -6.42
N SER A 79 6.75 0.59 -5.40
CA SER A 79 7.98 1.02 -4.72
C SER A 79 8.46 0.05 -3.65
N SER A 80 7.63 -0.23 -2.65
CA SER A 80 8.04 -0.93 -1.43
C SER A 80 7.94 -2.44 -1.57
N LEU A 81 7.04 -2.93 -2.43
CA LEU A 81 6.82 -4.36 -2.63
C LEU A 81 7.57 -4.90 -3.85
N SER A 82 7.32 -4.36 -5.05
CA SER A 82 7.94 -4.85 -6.28
C SER A 82 9.41 -4.42 -6.40
N CYS A 83 9.69 -3.11 -6.46
CA CYS A 83 11.08 -2.63 -6.47
C CYS A 83 11.81 -3.08 -5.20
N GLY A 84 11.16 -2.97 -4.03
CA GLY A 84 11.72 -3.36 -2.74
C GLY A 84 12.17 -4.83 -2.70
N ALA A 85 11.36 -5.76 -3.21
CA ALA A 85 11.72 -7.18 -3.24
C ALA A 85 12.97 -7.44 -4.11
N ILE A 86 13.01 -6.86 -5.31
CA ILE A 86 14.15 -7.03 -6.22
C ILE A 86 15.40 -6.33 -5.68
N TYR A 87 15.26 -5.15 -5.07
CA TYR A 87 16.40 -4.42 -4.53
C TYR A 87 17.02 -5.10 -3.31
N MET A 88 16.21 -5.59 -2.38
CA MET A 88 16.69 -6.23 -1.17
C MET A 88 17.18 -7.65 -1.42
N HIS A 89 16.48 -8.41 -2.27
CA HIS A 89 16.67 -9.86 -2.39
C HIS A 89 17.07 -10.31 -3.78
N GLY A 90 17.10 -9.42 -4.77
CA GLY A 90 17.49 -9.80 -6.12
C GLY A 90 19.00 -9.96 -6.28
N THR A 91 19.41 -10.70 -7.30
CA THR A 91 20.80 -10.70 -7.80
C THR A 91 21.11 -9.40 -8.53
N ASP A 92 22.39 -9.08 -8.74
CA ASP A 92 22.76 -7.85 -9.46
C ASP A 92 22.19 -7.83 -10.88
N SER A 93 22.18 -8.98 -11.57
CA SER A 93 21.55 -9.13 -12.88
C SER A 93 20.04 -8.81 -12.86
N GLN A 94 19.31 -9.29 -11.83
CA GLN A 94 17.89 -8.97 -11.68
C GLN A 94 17.68 -7.48 -11.40
N LYS A 95 18.52 -6.86 -10.56
CA LYS A 95 18.43 -5.44 -10.24
C LYS A 95 18.64 -4.57 -11.48
N GLU A 96 19.72 -4.80 -12.22
CA GLU A 96 20.03 -4.06 -13.46
C GLU A 96 18.93 -4.26 -14.53
N ARG A 97 18.37 -5.47 -14.62
CA ARG A 97 17.32 -5.78 -15.60
C ARG A 97 15.99 -5.10 -15.30
N PHE A 98 15.55 -5.08 -14.04
CA PHE A 98 14.16 -4.73 -13.70
C PHE A 98 14.01 -3.37 -13.01
N LEU A 99 14.93 -2.98 -12.12
CA LEU A 99 14.73 -1.77 -11.31
C LEU A 99 14.65 -0.48 -12.15
N PRO A 100 15.51 -0.23 -13.16
CA PRO A 100 15.39 0.98 -13.96
C PRO A 100 14.02 1.14 -14.62
N LYS A 101 13.42 0.04 -15.08
CA LYS A 101 12.11 0.03 -15.75
C LYS A 101 10.95 0.17 -14.77
N LEU A 102 11.06 -0.41 -13.58
CA LEU A 102 10.06 -0.26 -12.53
C LEU A 102 10.06 1.17 -11.96
N VAL A 103 11.25 1.75 -11.77
CA VAL A 103 11.45 3.11 -11.25
C VAL A 103 10.98 4.16 -12.26
N SER A 104 11.23 3.95 -13.56
CA SER A 104 10.72 4.84 -14.62
C SER A 104 9.21 4.70 -14.86
N GLY A 105 8.59 3.64 -14.35
CA GLY A 105 7.19 3.30 -14.61
C GLY A 105 6.94 2.72 -16.01
N GLU A 106 8.00 2.33 -16.75
CA GLU A 106 7.89 1.61 -18.03
C GLU A 106 7.18 0.26 -17.84
N ILE A 107 7.52 -0.45 -16.76
CA ILE A 107 6.86 -1.70 -16.38
C ILE A 107 6.22 -1.59 -15.01
N ILE A 108 5.13 -2.32 -14.81
CA ILE A 108 4.34 -2.36 -13.57
C ILE A 108 4.57 -3.68 -12.87
N GLY A 109 4.86 -3.60 -11.57
CA GLY A 109 4.96 -4.75 -10.69
C GLY A 109 3.70 -4.97 -9.85
N CYS A 110 3.47 -6.23 -9.48
CA CYS A 110 2.59 -6.59 -8.38
C CYS A 110 3.28 -7.56 -7.40
N PHE A 111 2.63 -7.83 -6.28
CA PHE A 111 3.19 -8.63 -5.19
C PHE A 111 2.19 -9.70 -4.72
N GLY A 112 2.41 -10.94 -5.13
CA GLY A 112 1.56 -12.10 -4.87
C GLY A 112 1.96 -12.84 -3.58
N LEU A 113 1.32 -12.50 -2.46
CA LEU A 113 1.50 -13.17 -1.18
C LEU A 113 0.22 -13.86 -0.70
N THR A 114 -0.83 -13.06 -0.48
CA THR A 114 -2.14 -13.48 0.03
C THR A 114 -2.82 -14.49 -0.88
N GLU A 115 -3.45 -15.49 -0.28
CA GLU A 115 -4.21 -16.55 -0.95
C GLU A 115 -5.66 -16.58 -0.45
N PRO A 116 -6.59 -17.23 -1.17
CA PRO A 116 -8.00 -17.30 -0.76
C PRO A 116 -8.21 -17.79 0.67
N ASN A 117 -7.41 -18.76 1.10
CA ASN A 117 -7.49 -19.36 2.44
C ASN A 117 -6.50 -18.75 3.44
N HIS A 118 -5.54 -17.94 2.98
CA HIS A 118 -4.36 -17.53 3.76
C HIS A 118 -4.08 -16.03 3.61
N GLY A 119 -4.56 -15.24 4.57
CA GLY A 119 -4.32 -13.81 4.69
C GLY A 119 -3.39 -13.46 5.85
N SER A 120 -3.91 -13.53 7.07
CA SER A 120 -3.12 -13.29 8.30
C SER A 120 -2.11 -14.40 8.57
N ASP A 121 -2.46 -15.65 8.25
CA ASP A 121 -1.59 -16.82 8.36
C ASP A 121 -0.92 -17.15 7.02
N VAL A 122 0.15 -16.41 6.71
CA VAL A 122 0.92 -16.59 5.47
C VAL A 122 1.76 -17.88 5.50
N GLU A 123 2.03 -18.44 6.68
CA GLU A 123 2.84 -19.66 6.83
C GLU A 123 2.12 -20.90 6.27
N SER A 124 0.79 -20.88 6.29
CA SER A 124 -0.05 -21.97 5.78
C SER A 124 -0.29 -21.94 4.26
N MET A 125 0.39 -21.06 3.51
CA MET A 125 0.15 -20.91 2.06
C MET A 125 0.24 -22.23 1.27
N GLU A 126 -0.63 -22.35 0.27
CA GLU A 126 -0.84 -23.51 -0.58
C GLU A 126 -0.08 -23.43 -1.90
N THR A 127 0.26 -22.23 -2.39
CA THR A 127 1.05 -22.10 -3.64
C THR A 127 2.37 -22.85 -3.51
N ARG A 128 2.66 -23.72 -4.49
CA ARG A 128 3.86 -24.56 -4.55
C ARG A 128 4.78 -24.15 -5.71
N ALA A 129 6.08 -24.34 -5.50
CA ALA A 129 7.10 -24.20 -6.53
C ALA A 129 8.01 -25.43 -6.54
N THR A 130 7.88 -26.26 -7.56
CA THR A 130 8.65 -27.50 -7.73
C THR A 130 9.84 -27.26 -8.64
N TYR A 131 11.04 -27.70 -8.24
CA TYR A 131 12.26 -27.49 -9.02
C TYR A 131 12.47 -28.61 -10.06
N ASP A 132 12.76 -28.22 -11.30
CA ASP A 132 13.20 -29.09 -12.39
C ASP A 132 14.70 -28.84 -12.63
N SER A 133 15.54 -29.75 -12.14
CA SER A 133 17.00 -29.66 -12.22
C SER A 133 17.54 -29.76 -13.63
N ASP A 134 16.86 -30.52 -14.51
CA ASP A 134 17.32 -30.77 -15.88
C ASP A 134 17.18 -29.50 -16.72
N LYS A 135 16.11 -28.74 -16.49
CA LYS A 135 15.83 -27.49 -17.19
C LYS A 135 16.31 -26.25 -16.44
N LYS A 136 16.73 -26.38 -15.17
CA LYS A 136 17.03 -25.27 -14.27
C LYS A 136 15.87 -24.29 -14.17
N THR A 137 14.67 -24.81 -13.93
CA THR A 137 13.45 -24.01 -13.82
C THR A 137 12.63 -24.43 -12.62
N TYR A 138 11.78 -23.54 -12.15
CA TYR A 138 10.72 -23.82 -11.19
C TYR A 138 9.37 -23.85 -11.89
N LYS A 139 8.50 -24.75 -11.44
CA LYS A 139 7.11 -24.83 -11.86
C LYS A 139 6.21 -24.38 -10.72
N LEU A 140 5.55 -23.24 -10.90
CA LEU A 140 4.66 -22.65 -9.90
C LEU A 140 3.21 -23.08 -10.15
N ASN A 141 2.53 -23.52 -9.10
CA ASN A 141 1.12 -23.86 -9.13
C ASN A 141 0.42 -23.32 -7.88
N GLY A 142 -0.70 -22.62 -8.08
CA GLY A 142 -1.49 -22.07 -6.98
C GLY A 142 -2.29 -20.83 -7.37
N SER A 143 -2.88 -20.18 -6.36
CA SER A 143 -3.67 -18.98 -6.55
C SER A 143 -3.35 -17.92 -5.50
N LYS A 144 -3.20 -16.67 -5.96
CA LYS A 144 -3.13 -15.48 -5.12
C LYS A 144 -4.38 -14.64 -5.33
N THR A 145 -4.82 -13.93 -4.30
CA THR A 145 -6.02 -13.06 -4.37
C THR A 145 -5.77 -11.74 -3.66
N TRP A 146 -6.62 -10.75 -3.94
CA TRP A 146 -6.48 -9.38 -3.44
C TRP A 146 -5.17 -8.70 -3.83
N ILE A 147 -4.65 -9.01 -5.02
CA ILE A 147 -3.36 -8.51 -5.47
C ILE A 147 -3.55 -7.21 -6.25
N THR A 148 -3.16 -6.10 -5.64
CA THR A 148 -3.10 -4.78 -6.28
C THR A 148 -2.17 -4.82 -7.50
N ASN A 149 -2.58 -4.15 -8.58
CA ASN A 149 -1.92 -4.11 -9.88
C ASN A 149 -1.91 -5.42 -10.67
N ALA A 150 -2.28 -6.58 -10.08
CA ALA A 150 -2.17 -7.86 -10.76
C ALA A 150 -2.80 -7.91 -12.15
N PRO A 151 -3.98 -7.31 -12.45
CA PRO A 151 -4.54 -7.34 -13.80
C PRO A 151 -3.71 -6.63 -14.88
N ILE A 152 -2.88 -5.66 -14.50
CA ILE A 152 -2.08 -4.83 -15.42
C ILE A 152 -0.57 -5.00 -15.25
N ALA A 153 -0.11 -5.80 -14.29
CA ALA A 153 1.32 -5.94 -14.00
C ALA A 153 2.06 -6.71 -15.11
N ASP A 154 3.22 -6.20 -15.54
CA ASP A 154 4.10 -6.86 -16.49
C ASP A 154 4.96 -7.93 -15.82
N ILE A 155 5.34 -7.68 -14.57
CA ILE A 155 6.02 -8.66 -13.70
C ILE A 155 5.26 -8.87 -12.40
N LEU A 156 5.31 -10.09 -11.87
CA LEU A 156 4.64 -10.47 -10.65
C LEU A 156 5.68 -11.06 -9.68
N ILE A 157 5.84 -10.43 -8.52
CA ILE A 157 6.67 -10.98 -7.44
C ILE A 157 5.82 -11.96 -6.67
N VAL A 158 5.98 -13.26 -6.94
CA VAL A 158 5.17 -14.32 -6.32
C VAL A 158 5.96 -15.01 -5.23
N TRP A 159 5.34 -15.19 -4.06
CA TRP A 159 5.89 -16.01 -2.98
C TRP A 159 5.22 -17.37 -2.96
N ALA A 160 6.03 -18.43 -2.93
CA ALA A 160 5.57 -19.81 -2.94
C ALA A 160 6.42 -20.68 -2.01
N LYS A 161 5.85 -21.81 -1.59
CA LYS A 161 6.54 -22.82 -0.80
C LYS A 161 7.15 -23.88 -1.73
N CYS A 162 8.44 -24.15 -1.56
CA CYS A 162 9.15 -25.16 -2.34
C CYS A 162 9.07 -26.55 -1.68
N ASP A 163 9.51 -27.58 -2.41
CA ASP A 163 9.48 -28.98 -1.96
C ASP A 163 10.33 -29.22 -0.69
N ASP A 164 11.37 -28.41 -0.48
CA ASP A 164 12.19 -28.39 0.75
C ASP A 164 11.52 -27.64 1.92
N ASN A 165 10.22 -27.33 1.80
CA ASN A 165 9.42 -26.55 2.74
C ASN A 165 9.88 -25.11 2.97
N GLN A 166 10.84 -24.60 2.18
CA GLN A 166 11.27 -23.20 2.27
C GLN A 166 10.38 -22.30 1.43
N PHE A 167 10.16 -21.08 1.90
CA PHE A 167 9.50 -20.03 1.12
C PHE A 167 10.54 -19.33 0.25
N ARG A 168 10.22 -19.14 -1.03
CA ARG A 168 11.05 -18.37 -1.97
C ARG A 168 10.19 -17.37 -2.74
N GLY A 169 10.85 -16.31 -3.21
CA GLY A 169 10.24 -15.30 -4.07
C GLY A 169 10.65 -15.50 -5.52
N PHE A 170 9.71 -15.32 -6.44
CA PHE A 170 9.87 -15.57 -7.87
C PHE A 170 9.46 -14.32 -8.66
N ILE A 171 10.28 -13.92 -9.63
CA ILE A 171 9.94 -12.89 -10.60
C ILE A 171 9.27 -13.57 -11.79
N VAL A 172 7.94 -13.55 -11.83
CA VAL A 172 7.15 -14.08 -12.96
C VAL A 172 7.00 -12.99 -14.01
N ASP A 173 7.50 -13.22 -15.23
CA ASP A 173 7.25 -12.38 -16.39
C ASP A 173 5.92 -12.79 -17.03
N ARG A 174 4.95 -11.86 -17.11
CA ARG A 174 3.61 -12.16 -17.64
C ARG A 174 3.69 -12.70 -19.07
N LYS A 175 4.50 -12.07 -19.91
CA LYS A 175 4.59 -12.42 -21.34
C LYS A 175 5.20 -13.81 -21.51
N ALA A 176 6.23 -14.14 -20.72
CA ALA A 176 6.86 -15.46 -20.76
C ALA A 176 5.94 -16.57 -20.19
N ALA A 177 5.11 -16.25 -19.20
CA ALA A 177 4.19 -17.22 -18.59
C ALA A 177 3.08 -17.66 -19.56
N GLY A 178 2.64 -16.78 -20.46
CA GLY A 178 1.68 -17.12 -21.51
C GLY A 178 0.33 -17.57 -20.96
N ASP A 179 -0.19 -18.68 -21.50
CA ASP A 179 -1.47 -19.29 -21.13
C ASP A 179 -1.50 -19.92 -19.73
N ARG A 180 -0.34 -20.12 -19.11
CA ARG A 180 -0.20 -20.67 -17.75
C ARG A 180 -0.53 -19.69 -16.64
N LEU A 181 -0.72 -18.42 -16.98
CA LEU A 181 -0.96 -17.34 -16.04
C LEU A 181 -2.25 -16.59 -16.39
N SER A 182 -3.14 -16.45 -15.41
CA SER A 182 -4.34 -15.60 -15.52
C SER A 182 -4.40 -14.61 -14.37
N THR A 183 -4.75 -13.35 -14.67
CA THR A 183 -4.85 -12.28 -13.65
C THR A 183 -6.21 -11.57 -13.72
N PRO A 184 -7.32 -12.26 -13.41
CA PRO A 184 -8.65 -11.66 -13.50
C PRO A 184 -8.80 -10.52 -12.49
N LYS A 185 -9.52 -9.46 -12.89
CA LYS A 185 -9.91 -8.36 -12.00
C LYS A 185 -10.97 -8.85 -11.00
N ILE A 186 -10.87 -8.40 -9.76
CA ILE A 186 -11.92 -8.56 -8.75
C ILE A 186 -12.94 -7.43 -8.94
N GLU A 187 -14.20 -7.80 -9.14
CA GLU A 187 -15.34 -6.88 -9.27
C GLU A 187 -16.11 -6.73 -7.96
N GLY A 188 -16.97 -5.71 -7.87
CA GLY A 188 -17.85 -5.50 -6.71
C GLY A 188 -17.18 -4.85 -5.50
N LYS A 189 -16.02 -4.19 -5.69
CA LYS A 189 -15.31 -3.52 -4.61
C LYS A 189 -16.02 -2.22 -4.22
N LEU A 190 -16.31 -2.03 -2.95
CA LEU A 190 -16.80 -0.74 -2.44
C LEU A 190 -15.66 0.20 -2.04
N SER A 191 -14.46 -0.35 -1.80
CA SER A 191 -13.28 0.36 -1.32
C SER A 191 -12.11 0.23 -2.29
N LEU A 192 -11.25 1.25 -2.33
CA LEU A 192 -10.11 1.38 -3.23
C LEU A 192 -10.52 1.18 -4.70
N ARG A 193 -11.63 1.77 -5.12
CA ARG A 193 -12.20 1.63 -6.47
C ARG A 193 -11.34 2.26 -7.56
N THR A 194 -10.54 3.26 -7.20
CA THR A 194 -9.48 3.85 -8.02
C THR A 194 -8.23 2.95 -8.16
N SER A 195 -8.21 1.77 -7.53
CA SER A 195 -7.11 0.82 -7.59
C SER A 195 -7.55 -0.44 -8.30
N ILE A 196 -6.76 -0.89 -9.28
CA ILE A 196 -6.99 -2.17 -9.93
C ILE A 196 -6.47 -3.31 -9.04
N THR A 197 -7.33 -4.27 -8.76
CA THR A 197 -7.05 -5.41 -7.86
C THR A 197 -7.54 -6.67 -8.53
N GLY A 198 -6.76 -7.73 -8.43
CA GLY A 198 -7.08 -8.99 -9.09
C GLY A 198 -6.53 -10.20 -8.37
N MET A 199 -6.61 -11.32 -9.07
CA MET A 199 -6.02 -12.58 -8.66
C MET A 199 -4.74 -12.84 -9.46
N ILE A 200 -3.97 -13.83 -9.04
CA ILE A 200 -2.90 -14.45 -9.83
C ILE A 200 -3.18 -15.94 -9.81
N LEU A 201 -3.60 -16.50 -10.92
CA LEU A 201 -3.88 -17.92 -11.10
C LEU A 201 -2.73 -18.52 -11.90
N MET A 202 -2.06 -19.50 -11.32
CA MET A 202 -0.86 -20.12 -11.91
C MET A 202 -1.13 -21.61 -12.12
N ASP A 203 -1.18 -22.01 -13.38
CA ASP A 203 -1.22 -23.43 -13.77
C ASP A 203 0.14 -23.83 -14.33
N ASN A 204 0.99 -24.38 -13.46
CA ASN A 204 2.31 -24.87 -13.84
C ASN A 204 3.19 -23.81 -14.55
N VAL A 205 3.14 -22.55 -14.09
CA VAL A 205 3.94 -21.44 -14.63
C VAL A 205 5.43 -21.76 -14.50
N ILE A 206 6.16 -21.66 -15.61
CA ILE A 206 7.60 -21.95 -15.65
C ILE A 206 8.38 -20.66 -15.37
N VAL A 207 9.24 -20.70 -14.35
CA VAL A 207 10.10 -19.60 -13.93
C VAL A 207 11.55 -20.08 -13.97
N PRO A 208 12.43 -19.46 -14.78
CA PRO A 208 13.85 -19.79 -14.80
C PRO A 208 14.52 -19.60 -13.43
N GLU A 209 15.55 -20.40 -13.12
CA GLU A 209 16.29 -20.29 -11.85
C GLU A 209 16.87 -18.88 -11.63
N GLU A 210 17.28 -18.19 -12.70
CA GLU A 210 17.78 -16.81 -12.63
C GLU A 210 16.71 -15.77 -12.25
N ASN A 211 15.43 -16.15 -12.19
CA ASN A 211 14.33 -15.30 -11.74
C ASN A 211 13.89 -15.59 -10.29
N VAL A 212 14.64 -16.42 -9.55
CA VAL A 212 14.42 -16.66 -8.13
C VAL A 212 15.15 -15.59 -7.30
N LEU A 213 14.47 -15.00 -6.32
CA LEU A 213 15.07 -14.05 -5.39
C LEU A 213 16.00 -14.78 -4.41
N ASN A 214 17.15 -14.17 -4.09
CA ASN A 214 18.17 -14.66 -3.17
C ASN A 214 17.77 -14.46 -1.69
N VAL A 215 16.59 -14.97 -1.32
CA VAL A 215 16.08 -14.97 0.05
C VAL A 215 15.25 -16.22 0.30
N GLN A 216 15.35 -16.74 1.52
CA GLN A 216 14.60 -17.91 1.98
C GLN A 216 13.79 -17.58 3.23
N GLY A 217 12.62 -18.21 3.33
CA GLY A 217 11.70 -18.07 4.45
C GLY A 217 10.89 -16.77 4.44
N LEU A 218 10.01 -16.63 5.43
CA LEU A 218 9.08 -15.50 5.55
C LEU A 218 9.76 -14.14 5.79
N LYS A 219 11.07 -14.13 6.11
CA LYS A 219 11.84 -12.88 6.22
C LYS A 219 11.81 -12.05 4.92
N GLY A 220 11.78 -12.72 3.77
CA GLY A 220 11.72 -12.09 2.45
C GLY A 220 10.47 -11.22 2.30
N PRO A 221 9.26 -11.80 2.26
CA PRO A 221 8.05 -11.01 2.12
C PRO A 221 7.86 -10.02 3.27
N PHE A 222 8.14 -10.41 4.52
CA PHE A 222 7.92 -9.54 5.68
C PHE A 222 8.80 -8.29 5.70
N SER A 223 10.04 -8.36 5.19
CA SER A 223 10.86 -7.17 5.00
C SER A 223 10.22 -6.16 4.04
N CYS A 224 9.59 -6.63 2.95
CA CYS A 224 8.91 -5.76 1.98
C CYS A 224 7.65 -5.13 2.61
N LEU A 225 6.86 -5.93 3.32
CA LEU A 225 5.65 -5.44 4.00
C LEU A 225 5.98 -4.34 5.01
N ASN A 226 7.09 -4.43 5.75
CA ASN A 226 7.48 -3.39 6.71
C ASN A 226 7.71 -2.02 6.04
N ASN A 227 8.34 -2.00 4.86
CA ASN A 227 8.51 -0.77 4.08
C ASN A 227 7.17 -0.22 3.56
N ALA A 228 6.26 -1.11 3.12
CA ALA A 228 4.92 -0.71 2.68
C ALA A 228 4.07 -0.14 3.84
N LYS A 229 4.07 -0.81 5.00
CA LYS A 229 3.37 -0.42 6.23
C LYS A 229 3.80 0.96 6.73
N TYR A 230 5.10 1.27 6.64
CA TYR A 230 5.61 2.60 6.97
C TYR A 230 5.00 3.69 6.07
N GLY A 231 4.97 3.47 4.76
CA GLY A 231 4.32 4.40 3.81
C GLY A 231 2.82 4.54 4.06
N ILE A 232 2.13 3.44 4.40
CA ILE A 232 0.70 3.44 4.74
C ILE A 232 0.40 4.26 6.00
N ALA A 233 1.27 4.20 7.01
CA ALA A 233 1.08 4.97 8.24
C ALA A 233 1.12 6.49 7.98
N TRP A 234 2.03 6.95 7.12
CA TRP A 234 2.06 8.34 6.66
C TRP A 234 0.87 8.69 5.76
N GLY A 235 0.58 7.82 4.80
CA GLY A 235 -0.49 8.01 3.83
C GLY A 235 -1.85 8.16 4.49
N SER A 236 -2.19 7.29 5.45
CA SER A 236 -3.48 7.31 6.16
C SER A 236 -3.74 8.67 6.82
N LEU A 237 -2.69 9.31 7.35
CA LEU A 237 -2.76 10.65 7.93
C LEU A 237 -2.95 11.75 6.88
N GLY A 238 -2.52 11.52 5.64
CA GLY A 238 -2.84 12.38 4.49
C GLY A 238 -4.34 12.39 4.18
N ALA A 239 -4.99 11.22 4.14
CA ALA A 239 -6.44 11.13 4.01
C ALA A 239 -7.16 11.79 5.20
N ALA A 240 -6.68 11.56 6.43
CA ALA A 240 -7.24 12.17 7.63
C ALA A 240 -7.17 13.70 7.61
N GLU A 241 -6.03 14.27 7.19
CA GLU A 241 -5.89 15.72 7.00
C GLU A 241 -6.86 16.27 5.95
N THR A 242 -7.08 15.55 4.84
CA THR A 242 -8.07 15.95 3.83
C THR A 242 -9.48 15.95 4.42
N CYS A 243 -9.87 14.90 5.15
CA CYS A 243 -11.16 14.84 5.84
C CYS A 243 -11.35 16.00 6.84
N LEU A 244 -10.32 16.30 7.66
CA LEU A 244 -10.34 17.42 8.58
C LEU A 244 -10.51 18.76 7.85
N LYS A 245 -9.75 19.00 6.78
CA LYS A 245 -9.82 20.25 6.00
C LYS A 245 -11.21 20.45 5.41
N ILE A 246 -11.79 19.41 4.80
CA ILE A 246 -13.13 19.47 4.22
C ILE A 246 -14.18 19.71 5.33
N ALA A 247 -14.14 18.98 6.43
CA ALA A 247 -15.08 19.15 7.53
C ALA A 247 -14.97 20.55 8.18
N ARG A 248 -13.75 21.07 8.36
CA ARG A 248 -13.53 22.43 8.84
C ARG A 248 -14.13 23.47 7.91
N SER A 249 -13.80 23.44 6.61
CA SER A 249 -14.34 24.41 5.64
C SER A 249 -15.86 24.33 5.58
N TYR A 250 -16.41 23.12 5.46
CA TYR A 250 -17.86 22.91 5.42
C TYR A 250 -18.56 23.47 6.66
N THR A 251 -18.02 23.24 7.86
CA THR A 251 -18.65 23.70 9.10
C THR A 251 -18.51 25.21 9.35
N LEU A 252 -17.52 25.87 8.75
CA LEU A 252 -17.40 27.33 8.75
C LEU A 252 -18.41 27.98 7.79
N GLU A 253 -18.68 27.35 6.64
CA GLU A 253 -19.57 27.89 5.60
C GLU A 253 -21.04 27.54 5.85
N ARG A 254 -21.34 26.30 6.24
CA ARG A 254 -22.70 25.81 6.44
C ARG A 254 -23.31 26.44 7.70
N ARG A 255 -24.48 27.05 7.52
CA ARG A 255 -25.24 27.68 8.61
C ARG A 255 -26.47 26.86 8.99
N GLN A 256 -26.71 26.71 10.29
CA GLN A 256 -27.94 26.18 10.90
C GLN A 256 -28.19 26.94 12.20
N PHE A 257 -29.47 27.09 12.59
CA PHE A 257 -29.84 27.85 13.80
C PHE A 257 -29.17 29.24 13.85
N ASN A 258 -29.16 29.95 12.71
CA ASN A 258 -28.61 31.29 12.50
C ASN A 258 -27.10 31.49 12.76
N LYS A 259 -26.31 30.41 12.84
CA LYS A 259 -24.85 30.49 13.00
C LYS A 259 -24.12 29.41 12.19
N PRO A 260 -22.81 29.57 11.90
CA PRO A 260 -22.00 28.49 11.35
C PRO A 260 -22.05 27.24 12.22
N LEU A 261 -21.99 26.04 11.62
CA LEU A 261 -21.91 24.79 12.38
C LEU A 261 -20.70 24.77 13.33
N ALA A 262 -19.58 25.37 12.91
CA ALA A 262 -18.35 25.51 13.70
C ALA A 262 -18.52 26.32 15.01
N ALA A 263 -19.64 27.03 15.19
CA ALA A 263 -19.97 27.74 16.44
C ALA A 263 -20.68 26.85 17.49
N ASN A 264 -20.69 25.53 17.30
CA ASN A 264 -21.25 24.56 18.25
C ASN A 264 -20.12 23.77 18.94
N GLN A 265 -20.21 23.62 20.26
CA GLN A 265 -19.20 22.92 21.07
C GLN A 265 -18.91 21.51 20.57
N LEU A 266 -19.94 20.75 20.17
CA LEU A 266 -19.76 19.38 19.66
C LEU A 266 -18.99 19.32 18.34
N ILE A 267 -19.10 20.36 17.49
CA ILE A 267 -18.32 20.45 16.25
C ILE A 267 -16.86 20.79 16.58
N GLN A 268 -16.62 21.75 17.47
CA GLN A 268 -15.27 22.13 17.88
C GLN A 268 -14.54 20.98 18.61
N LYS A 269 -15.25 20.21 19.45
CA LYS A 269 -14.70 19.00 20.07
C LYS A 269 -14.22 18.00 19.01
N LYS A 270 -15.05 17.68 18.01
CA LYS A 270 -14.66 16.76 16.92
C LYS A 270 -13.43 17.27 16.17
N LEU A 271 -13.38 18.57 15.84
CA LEU A 271 -12.21 19.17 15.18
C LEU A 271 -10.94 19.09 16.04
N ALA A 272 -11.07 19.32 17.35
CA ALA A 272 -9.96 19.22 18.31
C ALA A 272 -9.43 17.79 18.44
N ASP A 273 -10.32 16.79 18.51
CA ASP A 273 -9.94 15.37 18.55
C ASP A 273 -9.19 14.99 17.25
N MET A 274 -9.73 15.37 16.09
CA MET A 274 -9.13 15.09 14.78
C MET A 274 -7.70 15.64 14.64
N ILE A 275 -7.49 16.93 14.96
CA ILE A 275 -6.16 17.54 14.80
C ILE A 275 -5.15 16.97 15.81
N SER A 276 -5.60 16.62 17.01
CA SER A 276 -4.74 16.01 18.03
C SER A 276 -4.22 14.66 17.58
N ASP A 277 -5.11 13.77 17.12
CA ASP A 277 -4.73 12.44 16.64
C ASP A 277 -3.83 12.51 15.40
N ILE A 278 -4.09 13.43 14.47
CA ILE A 278 -3.21 13.67 13.31
C ILE A 278 -1.82 14.13 13.74
N ALA A 279 -1.74 15.13 14.63
CA ALA A 279 -0.47 15.68 15.07
C ALA A 279 0.40 14.64 15.78
N ILE A 280 -0.19 13.83 16.67
CA ILE A 280 0.50 12.74 17.36
C ILE A 280 1.00 11.70 16.37
N GLY A 281 0.14 11.27 15.43
CA GLY A 281 0.50 10.30 14.40
C GLY A 281 1.67 10.78 13.52
N LEU A 282 1.66 12.04 13.09
CA LEU A 282 2.71 12.60 12.24
C LEU A 282 4.07 12.66 12.97
N GLN A 283 4.08 13.02 14.26
CA GLN A 283 5.32 13.02 15.05
C GLN A 283 5.87 11.60 15.24
N ALA A 284 5.01 10.61 15.49
CA ALA A 284 5.42 9.22 15.59
C ALA A 284 6.00 8.70 14.26
N CYS A 285 5.32 8.96 13.14
CA CYS A 285 5.77 8.63 11.80
C CYS A 285 7.12 9.30 11.46
N LEU A 286 7.32 10.57 11.82
CA LEU A 286 8.58 11.27 11.67
C LEU A 286 9.71 10.61 12.46
N ARG A 287 9.47 10.31 13.74
CA ARG A 287 10.49 9.67 14.60
C ARG A 287 10.91 8.31 14.04
N ILE A 288 9.95 7.51 13.62
CA ILE A 288 10.24 6.18 13.05
C ILE A 288 10.94 6.30 11.70
N GLY A 289 10.58 7.29 10.86
CA GLY A 289 11.29 7.57 9.62
C GLY A 289 12.78 7.86 9.85
N ARG A 290 13.11 8.67 10.87
CA ARG A 290 14.51 8.89 11.30
C ARG A 290 15.20 7.60 11.73
N LEU A 291 14.51 6.78 12.53
CA LEU A 291 15.06 5.50 12.99
C LEU A 291 15.27 4.50 11.86
N ILE A 292 14.44 4.51 10.81
CA ILE A 292 14.67 3.69 9.61
C ILE A 292 15.96 4.13 8.92
N ASP A 293 16.13 5.44 8.68
CA ASP A 293 17.32 5.98 8.02
C ASP A 293 18.61 5.75 8.86
N GLU A 294 18.48 5.68 10.19
CA GLU A 294 19.55 5.32 11.14
C GLU A 294 19.79 3.80 11.25
N ASN A 295 19.03 2.95 10.55
CA ASN A 295 19.03 1.47 10.69
C ASN A 295 18.74 0.98 12.12
N ARG A 296 17.88 1.70 12.85
CA ARG A 296 17.49 1.42 14.24
C ARG A 296 16.01 1.08 14.42
N ALA A 297 15.23 1.10 13.33
CA ALA A 297 13.84 0.71 13.37
C ALA A 297 13.68 -0.80 13.49
N VAL A 298 12.72 -1.24 14.30
CA VAL A 298 12.30 -2.64 14.44
C VAL A 298 10.84 -2.82 13.97
N PRO A 299 10.42 -4.01 13.53
CA PRO A 299 9.06 -4.24 13.00
C PRO A 299 7.92 -3.84 13.95
N GLU A 300 8.15 -3.93 15.26
CA GLU A 300 7.21 -3.53 16.31
C GLU A 300 6.91 -2.02 16.22
N MET A 301 7.93 -1.18 15.98
CA MET A 301 7.74 0.26 15.81
C MET A 301 6.82 0.55 14.63
N ILE A 302 7.01 -0.16 13.50
CA ILE A 302 6.15 -0.04 12.32
C ILE A 302 4.72 -0.49 12.64
N SER A 303 4.56 -1.53 13.46
CA SER A 303 3.25 -2.01 13.91
C SER A 303 2.52 -0.97 14.75
N VAL A 304 3.22 -0.23 15.63
CA VAL A 304 2.64 0.88 16.39
C VAL A 304 2.02 1.92 15.44
N ILE A 305 2.81 2.45 14.50
CA ILE A 305 2.32 3.55 13.65
C ILE A 305 1.32 3.10 12.59
N LYS A 306 1.47 1.89 12.00
CA LYS A 306 0.48 1.38 11.06
C LYS A 306 -0.87 1.29 11.77
N ARG A 307 -0.94 0.52 12.86
CA ARG A 307 -2.18 0.29 13.60
C ARG A 307 -2.82 1.59 14.05
N ASN A 308 -2.03 2.48 14.64
CA ASN A 308 -2.53 3.75 15.16
C ASN A 308 -3.02 4.66 14.03
N SER A 309 -2.18 4.95 13.02
CA SER A 309 -2.51 5.92 11.98
C SER A 309 -3.69 5.47 11.13
N SER A 310 -3.79 4.19 10.75
CA SER A 310 -4.92 3.69 9.95
C SER A 310 -6.22 3.67 10.75
N GLY A 311 -6.20 3.22 12.01
CA GLY A 311 -7.38 3.23 12.88
C GLY A 311 -7.87 4.65 13.16
N LYS A 312 -6.97 5.56 13.53
CA LYS A 312 -7.30 6.97 13.78
C LYS A 312 -7.77 7.70 12.54
N ALA A 313 -7.14 7.47 11.39
CA ALA A 313 -7.62 8.05 10.14
C ALA A 313 -9.05 7.62 9.81
N LEU A 314 -9.40 6.35 10.05
CA LEU A 314 -10.75 5.84 9.83
C LEU A 314 -11.77 6.46 10.78
N GLU A 315 -11.44 6.60 12.07
CA GLU A 315 -12.26 7.32 13.06
C GLU A 315 -12.51 8.76 12.62
N ILE A 316 -11.47 9.47 12.18
CA ILE A 316 -11.52 10.85 11.69
C ILE A 316 -12.41 10.95 10.44
N ALA A 317 -12.25 10.05 9.47
CA ALA A 317 -13.04 10.07 8.24
C ALA A 317 -14.53 9.83 8.53
N ARG A 318 -14.86 8.93 9.46
CA ARG A 318 -16.24 8.69 9.91
C ARG A 318 -16.84 9.91 10.62
N ALA A 319 -16.08 10.55 11.51
CA ALA A 319 -16.52 11.76 12.19
C ALA A 319 -16.70 12.94 11.22
N ALA A 320 -15.80 13.10 10.24
CA ALA A 320 -15.94 14.10 9.18
C ALA A 320 -17.19 13.84 8.34
N ARG A 321 -17.46 12.57 7.97
CA ARG A 321 -18.65 12.20 7.21
C ARG A 321 -19.92 12.62 7.93
N ASP A 322 -20.00 12.33 9.22
CA ASP A 322 -21.12 12.73 10.09
C ASP A 322 -21.28 14.26 10.18
N MET A 323 -20.18 15.02 10.27
CA MET A 323 -20.20 16.49 10.33
C MET A 323 -20.74 17.15 9.06
N LEU A 324 -20.71 16.46 7.91
CA LEU A 324 -21.29 16.92 6.65
C LEU A 324 -22.79 16.57 6.50
N GLY A 325 -23.35 15.78 7.41
CA GLY A 325 -24.75 15.35 7.37
C GLY A 325 -25.08 14.60 6.07
N GLY A 326 -26.23 14.91 5.46
CA GLY A 326 -26.66 14.29 4.20
C GLY A 326 -25.68 14.48 3.04
N ASN A 327 -24.97 15.60 2.98
CA ASN A 327 -23.96 15.83 1.93
C ASN A 327 -22.75 14.89 2.10
N GLY A 328 -22.51 14.42 3.31
CA GLY A 328 -21.39 13.54 3.63
C GLY A 328 -21.48 12.17 2.97
N ILE A 329 -22.64 11.75 2.47
CA ILE A 329 -22.79 10.49 1.72
C ILE A 329 -22.53 10.64 0.21
N SER A 330 -22.39 11.87 -0.29
CA SER A 330 -22.09 12.14 -1.68
C SER A 330 -20.57 12.19 -1.90
N ASP A 331 -20.09 11.52 -2.94
CA ASP A 331 -18.68 11.48 -3.32
C ASP A 331 -18.16 12.81 -3.91
N GLU A 332 -19.07 13.73 -4.28
CA GLU A 332 -18.77 15.13 -4.60
C GLU A 332 -18.07 15.85 -3.44
N TYR A 333 -18.34 15.45 -2.20
CA TYR A 333 -17.69 16.00 -1.01
C TYR A 333 -16.43 15.22 -0.59
N HIS A 334 -16.08 14.15 -1.31
CA HIS A 334 -14.90 13.30 -1.14
C HIS A 334 -14.75 12.54 0.19
N VAL A 335 -15.36 12.99 1.29
CA VAL A 335 -15.17 12.40 2.63
C VAL A 335 -15.62 10.94 2.67
N ILE A 336 -16.77 10.60 2.04
CA ILE A 336 -17.24 9.21 1.98
C ILE A 336 -16.24 8.30 1.26
N ARG A 337 -15.59 8.79 0.20
CA ARG A 337 -14.59 8.04 -0.56
C ARG A 337 -13.39 7.71 0.32
N HIS A 338 -12.85 8.67 1.07
CA HIS A 338 -11.78 8.40 2.04
C HIS A 338 -12.22 7.44 3.16
N MET A 339 -13.42 7.65 3.72
CA MET A 339 -13.96 6.79 4.78
C MET A 339 -14.02 5.32 4.34
N VAL A 340 -14.59 5.05 3.16
CA VAL A 340 -14.73 3.69 2.64
C VAL A 340 -13.36 3.11 2.26
N ASN A 341 -12.48 3.90 1.62
CA ASN A 341 -11.12 3.48 1.30
C ASN A 341 -10.32 3.04 2.54
N LEU A 342 -10.45 3.78 3.64
CA LEU A 342 -9.72 3.51 4.88
C LEU A 342 -10.16 2.21 5.57
N GLU A 343 -11.35 1.67 5.28
CA GLU A 343 -11.75 0.32 5.73
C GLU A 343 -10.77 -0.75 5.22
N THR A 344 -10.39 -0.66 3.93
CA THR A 344 -9.39 -1.58 3.36
C THR A 344 -7.99 -1.29 3.89
N VAL A 345 -7.63 -0.02 4.06
CA VAL A 345 -6.31 0.36 4.58
C VAL A 345 -6.08 -0.16 6.00
N ASN A 346 -7.14 -0.16 6.82
CA ASN A 346 -7.11 -0.70 8.18
C ASN A 346 -7.04 -2.25 8.22
N THR A 347 -7.36 -2.91 7.11
CA THR A 347 -7.42 -4.38 7.01
C THR A 347 -6.15 -4.99 6.43
N TYR A 348 -5.70 -4.50 5.27
CA TYR A 348 -4.58 -5.12 4.56
C TYR A 348 -3.23 -4.84 5.24
N GLU A 349 -2.16 -5.49 4.78
CA GLU A 349 -0.81 -5.31 5.35
C GLU A 349 -0.78 -5.59 6.85
N GLY A 350 -1.58 -6.56 7.32
CA GLY A 350 -1.80 -6.92 8.72
C GLY A 350 -2.98 -6.17 9.35
N THR A 351 -3.97 -6.87 9.87
CA THR A 351 -5.11 -6.22 10.52
C THR A 351 -4.69 -5.45 11.77
N SER A 352 -5.55 -4.54 12.25
CA SER A 352 -5.36 -3.85 13.54
C SER A 352 -5.07 -4.84 14.68
N ASP A 353 -5.76 -5.98 14.70
CA ASP A 353 -5.60 -7.02 15.72
C ASP A 353 -4.29 -7.79 15.58
N ILE A 354 -3.88 -8.13 14.34
CA ILE A 354 -2.58 -8.76 14.11
C ILE A 354 -1.44 -7.85 14.59
N HIS A 355 -1.52 -6.54 14.32
CA HIS A 355 -0.55 -5.60 14.88
C HIS A 355 -0.63 -5.51 16.40
N ALA A 356 -1.82 -5.57 17.00
CA ALA A 356 -1.96 -5.63 18.46
C ALA A 356 -1.27 -6.87 19.05
N LEU A 357 -1.40 -8.04 18.40
CA LEU A 357 -0.75 -9.28 18.82
C LEU A 357 0.78 -9.25 18.65
N ILE A 358 1.28 -8.61 17.58
CA ILE A 358 2.72 -8.36 17.41
C ILE A 358 3.26 -7.53 18.57
N LEU A 359 2.55 -6.45 18.94
CA LEU A 359 2.94 -5.60 20.06
C LEU A 359 2.81 -6.34 21.39
N GLY A 360 1.73 -7.10 21.59
CA GLY A 360 1.52 -7.94 22.78
C GLY A 360 2.69 -8.90 23.00
N ARG A 361 3.10 -9.63 21.96
CA ARG A 361 4.29 -10.51 22.01
C ARG A 361 5.56 -9.75 22.37
N ALA A 362 5.76 -8.55 21.84
CA ALA A 362 6.94 -7.73 22.14
C ALA A 362 6.97 -7.22 23.60
N ILE A 363 5.79 -6.97 24.18
CA ILE A 363 5.64 -6.52 25.57
C ILE A 363 5.83 -7.69 26.55
N THR A 364 5.25 -8.85 26.25
CA THR A 364 5.15 -9.97 27.21
C THR A 364 6.19 -11.06 26.99
N GLY A 365 6.80 -11.13 25.80
CA GLY A 365 7.61 -12.27 25.35
C GLY A 365 6.78 -13.50 24.95
N ILE A 366 5.45 -13.44 25.00
CA ILE A 366 4.55 -14.58 24.76
C ILE A 366 3.70 -14.35 23.51
N ALA A 367 3.75 -15.27 22.56
CA ALA A 367 2.95 -15.21 21.33
C ALA A 367 1.50 -15.64 21.58
N ALA A 368 0.53 -14.90 21.04
CA ALA A 368 -0.91 -15.14 21.22
C ALA A 368 -1.69 -15.09 19.90
N PHE A 369 -1.13 -15.67 18.83
CA PHE A 369 -1.75 -15.70 17.49
C PHE A 369 -2.66 -16.90 17.25
N LYS A 370 -2.68 -17.85 18.18
CA LYS A 370 -3.40 -19.13 18.10
C LYS A 370 -4.37 -19.28 19.25
#